data_AF-A0AAE1S2D8-F1
#
_entry.id   AF-A0AAE1S2D8-F1
#
_cell.length_a   1.000
_cell.length_b   1.000
_cell.length_c   1.000
_cell.angle_alpha   90.00
_cell.angle_beta   90.00
_cell.angle_gamma   90.00
#
_symmetry.space_group_name_H-M   'P 1'
#
loop_
_entity.id
_entity.type
_entity.pdbx_description
1 polymer ?
#
loop_
_entity_poly.entity_id
_entity_poly.type
_entity_poly.pdbx_seq_one_letter_code
_entity_poly.pdbx_strand_id
1 'polypeptide(L)'
;MSPLLVKDVWNSVRFYEDVLGFCLVKRPSSFNFHGAWLYNYGIGIHLLENKAMEDLDVNDEQRPINPKDNHISFQCTDVDLVKKMLEEMGMRYVTAVVEEEGIKVDQVFFHDPDGYMIEMCNCDNIPIVAISSSCSLKPKFVTYNKNIMPIDTPNYSCGFMETLMMENLSTDMLNFSF
;
A
#
# COMPACT_ATOMS: atom_id res chain seq x y z
N MET A 1 11.50 6.58 -0.08
CA MET A 1 10.77 6.40 -1.35
C MET A 1 10.82 7.71 -2.11
N SER A 2 11.06 7.69 -3.42
CA SER A 2 10.93 8.88 -4.28
C SER A 2 9.45 9.28 -4.38
N PRO A 3 9.12 10.57 -4.64
CA PRO A 3 7.72 10.97 -4.83
C PRO A 3 7.12 10.34 -6.10
N LEU A 4 5.82 10.11 -6.08
CA LEU A 4 5.05 9.76 -7.27
C LEU A 4 4.66 11.05 -8.00
N LEU A 5 4.90 11.07 -9.31
CA LEU A 5 4.52 12.20 -10.15
C LEU A 5 3.12 11.94 -10.68
N VAL A 6 2.21 12.87 -10.41
CA VAL A 6 0.79 12.70 -10.73
C VAL A 6 0.29 13.89 -11.53
N LYS A 7 -0.72 13.68 -12.38
CA LYS A 7 -1.31 14.75 -13.19
C LYS A 7 -2.21 15.67 -12.36
N ASP A 8 -2.99 15.08 -11.46
CA ASP A 8 -3.90 15.78 -10.54
C ASP A 8 -3.75 15.21 -9.14
N VAL A 9 -3.15 16.00 -8.25
CA VAL A 9 -2.90 15.60 -6.86
C VAL A 9 -4.16 15.18 -6.14
N TRP A 10 -5.28 15.88 -6.34
CA TRP A 10 -6.51 15.62 -5.59
C TRP A 10 -7.25 14.40 -6.14
N ASN A 11 -7.07 14.09 -7.42
CA ASN A 11 -7.56 12.83 -7.97
C ASN A 11 -6.82 11.63 -7.37
N SER A 12 -5.49 11.70 -7.32
CA SER A 12 -4.70 10.62 -6.72
C SER A 12 -4.92 10.56 -5.21
N VAL A 13 -5.08 11.69 -4.49
CA VAL A 13 -5.44 11.70 -3.06
C VAL A 13 -6.73 10.91 -2.82
N ARG A 14 -7.83 11.23 -3.54
CA ARG A 14 -9.10 10.50 -3.40
C ARG A 14 -8.92 9.02 -3.63
N PHE A 15 -8.19 8.64 -4.68
CA PHE A 15 -7.90 7.24 -4.94
C PHE A 15 -7.15 6.56 -3.77
N TYR A 16 -6.05 7.15 -3.29
CA TYR A 16 -5.27 6.54 -2.22
C TYR A 16 -6.04 6.50 -0.88
N GLU A 17 -6.92 7.47 -0.60
CA GLU A 17 -7.80 7.44 0.58
C GLU A 17 -8.93 6.41 0.42
N ASP A 18 -9.68 6.45 -0.67
CA ASP A 18 -10.90 5.64 -0.85
C ASP A 18 -10.61 4.17 -1.19
N VAL A 19 -9.54 3.90 -1.96
CA VAL A 19 -9.19 2.54 -2.43
C VAL A 19 -8.18 1.88 -1.49
N LEU A 20 -7.16 2.61 -1.06
CA LEU A 20 -6.05 2.06 -0.29
C LEU A 20 -6.10 2.42 1.20
N GLY A 21 -7.06 3.25 1.62
CA GLY A 21 -7.27 3.60 3.02
C GLY A 21 -6.17 4.50 3.59
N PHE A 22 -5.41 5.21 2.76
CA PHE A 22 -4.43 6.17 3.24
C PHE A 22 -5.10 7.39 3.88
N CYS A 23 -4.37 8.12 4.72
CA CYS A 23 -4.85 9.38 5.29
C CYS A 23 -4.03 10.55 4.73
N LEU A 24 -4.67 11.60 4.24
CA LEU A 24 -4.00 12.87 3.95
C LEU A 24 -3.40 13.47 5.22
N VAL A 25 -2.10 13.76 5.21
CA VAL A 25 -1.37 14.33 6.35
C VAL A 25 -0.79 15.70 6.06
N LYS A 26 -0.46 16.43 7.14
CA LYS A 26 0.09 17.79 7.05
C LYS A 26 1.46 17.78 6.38
N ARG A 27 1.60 18.61 5.34
CA ARG A 27 2.87 18.86 4.65
C ARG A 27 3.68 19.97 5.35
N PRO A 28 5.03 19.92 5.30
CA PRO A 28 5.87 21.05 5.68
C PRO A 28 5.48 22.33 4.92
N SER A 29 5.33 23.44 5.65
CA SER A 29 4.90 24.73 5.08
C SER A 29 5.95 25.37 4.17
N SER A 30 7.21 24.92 4.23
CA SER A 30 8.29 25.38 3.36
C SER A 30 8.14 24.89 1.91
N PHE A 31 7.30 23.90 1.65
CA PHE A 31 7.08 23.38 0.30
C PHE A 31 6.09 24.26 -0.45
N ASN A 32 6.56 24.88 -1.54
CA ASN A 32 5.83 25.85 -2.35
C ASN A 32 5.37 25.29 -3.72
N PHE A 33 5.40 23.98 -3.90
CA PHE A 33 4.91 23.28 -5.09
C PHE A 33 3.56 22.59 -4.83
N HIS A 34 2.85 22.19 -5.89
CA HIS A 34 1.57 21.46 -5.77
C HIS A 34 1.84 19.97 -5.49
N GLY A 35 1.27 19.44 -4.42
CA GLY A 35 1.57 18.08 -3.95
C GLY A 35 0.90 17.76 -2.61
N ALA A 36 0.78 16.47 -2.30
CA ALA A 36 0.14 15.98 -1.09
C ALA A 36 0.99 14.89 -0.43
N TRP A 37 0.88 14.78 0.89
CA TRP A 37 1.48 13.69 1.66
C TRP A 37 0.34 12.85 2.23
N LEU A 38 0.40 11.54 2.00
CA LEU A 38 -0.50 10.59 2.64
C LEU A 38 0.31 9.62 3.51
N TYR A 39 -0.31 9.12 4.57
CA TYR A 39 0.33 8.18 5.49
C TYR A 39 -0.67 7.13 5.96
N ASN A 40 -0.25 5.87 5.92
CA ASN A 40 -0.86 4.75 6.64
C ASN A 40 0.11 3.56 6.61
N TYR A 41 -0.13 2.52 7.43
CA TYR A 41 0.61 1.26 7.42
C TYR A 41 2.13 1.38 7.66
N GLY A 42 2.56 2.47 8.32
CA GLY A 42 3.97 2.74 8.56
C GLY A 42 4.72 3.34 7.36
N ILE A 43 4.02 3.68 6.27
CA ILE A 43 4.62 4.24 5.04
C ILE A 43 3.96 5.55 4.63
N GLY A 44 4.79 6.45 4.07
CA GLY A 44 4.34 7.72 3.51
C GLY A 44 4.35 7.70 1.99
N ILE A 45 3.24 8.13 1.38
CA ILE A 45 3.13 8.40 -0.06
C ILE A 45 3.26 9.90 -0.26
N HIS A 46 4.27 10.32 -1.02
CA HIS A 46 4.46 11.71 -1.40
C HIS A 46 4.05 11.89 -2.86
N LEU A 47 3.01 12.69 -3.10
CA LEU A 47 2.52 13.05 -4.42
C LEU A 47 3.07 14.41 -4.83
N LEU A 48 3.54 14.52 -6.07
CA LEU A 48 4.02 15.75 -6.67
C LEU A 48 3.31 15.97 -8.01
N GLU A 49 2.62 17.10 -8.15
CA GLU A 49 1.92 17.40 -9.40
C GLU A 49 2.90 17.71 -10.52
N ASN A 50 2.70 17.08 -11.69
CA ASN A 50 3.47 17.36 -12.89
C ASN A 50 2.57 17.42 -14.13
N LYS A 51 2.17 18.64 -14.50
CA LYS A 51 1.29 18.88 -15.64
C LYS A 51 1.88 18.49 -16.99
N ALA A 52 3.20 18.40 -17.11
CA ALA A 52 3.82 17.90 -18.35
C ALA A 52 3.51 16.42 -18.61
N MET A 53 2.96 15.69 -17.61
CA MET A 53 2.45 14.32 -17.82
C MET A 53 1.11 14.28 -18.53
N GLU A 54 0.37 15.38 -18.61
CA GLU A 54 -0.89 15.47 -19.37
C GLU A 54 -0.62 15.34 -20.88
N ASP A 55 0.48 15.94 -21.35
CA ASP A 55 0.88 15.94 -22.76
C ASP A 55 1.55 14.63 -23.23
N LEU A 56 1.90 13.72 -22.31
CA LEU A 56 2.56 12.45 -22.64
C LEU A 56 1.56 11.35 -23.02
N ASP A 57 0.29 11.52 -22.66
CA ASP A 57 -0.78 10.52 -22.81
C ASP A 57 -1.69 10.78 -24.01
N VAL A 58 -1.13 11.35 -25.09
CA VAL A 58 -1.88 11.63 -26.34
C VAL A 58 -2.42 10.36 -27.02
N ASN A 59 -2.04 9.17 -26.56
CA ASN A 59 -2.68 7.89 -26.90
C ASN A 59 -3.36 7.32 -25.66
N ASP A 60 -4.66 7.63 -25.51
CA ASP A 60 -5.59 7.16 -24.46
C ASP A 60 -5.88 5.64 -24.51
N GLU A 61 -4.96 4.85 -25.09
CA GLU A 61 -5.04 3.40 -24.98
C GLU A 61 -4.56 3.01 -23.57
N GLN A 62 -5.52 2.71 -22.70
CA GLN A 62 -5.22 2.31 -21.33
C GLN A 62 -4.21 1.17 -21.32
N ARG A 63 -3.02 1.44 -20.73
CA ARG A 63 -1.91 0.49 -20.64
C ARG A 63 -2.43 -0.88 -20.14
N PRO A 64 -1.98 -2.01 -20.74
CA PRO A 64 -2.34 -3.34 -20.24
C PRO A 64 -1.85 -3.53 -18.81
N ILE A 65 -2.63 -4.23 -17.99
CA ILE A 65 -2.21 -4.58 -16.64
C ILE A 65 -1.34 -5.84 -16.74
N ASN A 66 -0.03 -5.67 -16.51
CA ASN A 66 0.93 -6.76 -16.59
C ASN A 66 1.57 -6.99 -15.21
N PRO A 67 1.25 -8.09 -14.50
CA PRO A 67 1.81 -8.41 -13.18
C PRO A 67 3.34 -8.45 -13.12
N LYS A 68 4.03 -8.52 -14.26
CA LYS A 68 5.50 -8.55 -14.36
C LYS A 68 6.15 -7.17 -14.48
N ASP A 69 5.37 -6.10 -14.64
CA ASP A 69 5.91 -4.74 -14.68
C ASP A 69 6.25 -4.24 -13.26
N ASN A 70 6.92 -3.10 -13.14
CA ASN A 70 7.24 -2.50 -11.85
C ASN A 70 5.95 -2.11 -11.09
N HIS A 71 5.85 -2.52 -9.82
CA HIS A 71 4.71 -2.21 -8.95
C HIS A 71 5.11 -1.98 -7.50
N ILE A 72 4.19 -1.36 -6.78
CA ILE A 72 4.19 -1.30 -5.32
C ILE A 72 3.17 -2.32 -4.83
N SER A 73 3.60 -3.19 -3.91
CA SER A 73 2.77 -4.25 -3.34
C SER A 73 2.36 -3.91 -1.91
N PHE A 74 1.08 -4.15 -1.60
CA PHE A 74 0.52 -3.98 -0.26
C PHE A 74 -0.12 -5.29 0.22
N GLN A 75 0.12 -5.60 1.48
CA GLN A 75 -0.48 -6.73 2.16
C GLN A 75 -1.94 -6.41 2.53
N CYS A 76 -2.85 -7.35 2.30
CA CYS A 76 -4.23 -7.29 2.76
C CYS A 76 -4.71 -8.65 3.29
N THR A 77 -5.66 -8.63 4.20
CA THR A 77 -6.20 -9.86 4.81
C THR A 77 -7.22 -10.57 3.93
N ASP A 78 -7.86 -9.84 3.01
CA ASP A 78 -8.96 -10.34 2.18
C ASP A 78 -8.87 -9.74 0.78
N VAL A 79 -8.28 -10.49 -0.15
CA VAL A 79 -8.13 -10.09 -1.56
C VAL A 79 -9.49 -10.09 -2.28
N ASP A 80 -10.44 -10.91 -1.84
CA ASP A 80 -11.79 -10.95 -2.42
C ASP A 80 -12.56 -9.66 -2.16
N LEU A 81 -12.42 -9.10 -0.95
CA LEU A 81 -13.00 -7.80 -0.60
C LEU A 81 -12.42 -6.67 -1.48
N VAL A 82 -11.10 -6.70 -1.72
CA VAL A 82 -10.45 -5.73 -2.62
C VAL A 82 -10.98 -5.85 -4.05
N LYS A 83 -11.08 -7.07 -4.59
CA LYS A 83 -11.64 -7.30 -5.94
C LYS A 83 -13.06 -6.75 -6.05
N LYS A 84 -13.92 -7.04 -5.08
CA LYS A 84 -15.30 -6.55 -5.06
C LYS A 84 -15.37 -5.02 -5.06
N MET A 85 -14.53 -4.36 -4.26
CA MET A 85 -14.46 -2.90 -4.23
C MET A 85 -14.01 -2.34 -5.58
N LEU A 86 -12.99 -2.94 -6.22
CA LEU A 86 -12.53 -2.54 -7.56
C LEU A 86 -13.63 -2.72 -8.61
N GLU A 87 -14.39 -3.82 -8.56
CA GLU A 87 -15.55 -4.07 -9.42
C GLU A 87 -16.63 -2.99 -9.23
N GLU A 88 -16.99 -2.67 -7.97
CA GLU A 88 -17.98 -1.65 -7.63
C GLU A 88 -17.57 -0.26 -8.13
N MET A 89 -16.28 0.03 -8.16
CA MET A 89 -15.71 1.27 -8.69
C MET A 89 -15.50 1.25 -10.22
N GLY A 90 -15.82 0.13 -10.90
CA GLY A 90 -15.64 -0.02 -12.34
C GLY A 90 -14.16 -0.05 -12.78
N MET A 91 -13.25 -0.42 -11.88
CA MET A 91 -11.82 -0.45 -12.14
C MET A 91 -11.39 -1.77 -12.79
N ARG A 92 -10.51 -1.69 -13.79
CA ARG A 92 -9.89 -2.88 -14.38
C ARG A 92 -8.84 -3.44 -13.42
N TYR A 93 -8.83 -4.75 -13.27
CA TYR A 93 -7.79 -5.47 -12.55
C TYR A 93 -7.51 -6.82 -13.22
N VAL A 94 -6.37 -7.43 -12.88
CA VAL A 94 -6.05 -8.83 -13.19
C VAL A 94 -5.65 -9.54 -11.92
N THR A 95 -5.84 -10.85 -11.86
CA THR A 95 -5.49 -11.67 -10.70
C THR A 95 -4.39 -12.65 -11.04
N ALA A 96 -3.56 -12.98 -10.05
CA ALA A 96 -2.64 -14.11 -10.11
C ALA A 96 -2.72 -14.91 -8.81
N VAL A 97 -2.23 -16.15 -8.86
CA VAL A 97 -2.09 -17.01 -7.69
C VAL A 97 -0.68 -17.57 -7.69
N VAL A 98 -0.01 -17.44 -6.54
CA VAL A 98 1.25 -18.11 -6.24
C VAL A 98 0.95 -19.27 -5.32
N GLU A 99 1.56 -20.43 -5.57
CA GLU A 99 1.44 -21.61 -4.72
C GLU A 99 2.82 -22.08 -4.29
N GLU A 100 3.03 -22.18 -2.98
CA GLU A 100 4.27 -22.66 -2.37
C GLU A 100 3.92 -23.63 -1.24
N GLU A 101 4.42 -24.87 -1.31
CA GLU A 101 4.16 -25.92 -0.32
C GLU A 101 2.67 -26.15 0.01
N GLY A 102 1.78 -25.93 -0.98
CA GLY A 102 0.33 -26.07 -0.81
C GLY A 102 -0.36 -24.85 -0.16
N ILE A 103 0.39 -23.82 0.20
CA ILE A 103 -0.11 -22.51 0.61
C ILE A 103 -0.35 -21.68 -0.65
N LYS A 104 -1.52 -21.05 -0.74
CA LYS A 104 -1.88 -20.17 -1.85
C LYS A 104 -1.83 -18.70 -1.42
N VAL A 105 -1.23 -17.89 -2.28
CA VAL A 105 -1.24 -16.44 -2.20
C VAL A 105 -1.98 -15.90 -3.40
N ASP A 106 -3.08 -15.22 -3.13
CA ASP A 106 -3.86 -14.50 -4.12
C ASP A 106 -3.29 -13.09 -4.28
N GLN A 107 -3.23 -12.64 -5.53
CA GLN A 107 -2.74 -11.33 -5.90
C GLN A 107 -3.77 -10.67 -6.83
N VAL A 108 -4.01 -9.37 -6.63
CA VAL A 108 -4.78 -8.54 -7.56
C VAL A 108 -3.96 -7.33 -7.95
N PHE A 109 -3.89 -7.07 -9.26
CA PHE A 109 -3.11 -6.00 -9.87
C PHE A 109 -4.03 -5.02 -10.58
N PHE A 110 -3.80 -3.73 -10.38
CA PHE A 110 -4.57 -2.64 -10.99
C PHE A 110 -3.70 -1.39 -11.11
N HIS A 111 -4.21 -0.38 -11.82
CA HIS A 111 -3.53 0.91 -11.94
C HIS A 111 -4.17 1.95 -11.01
N ASP A 112 -3.34 2.86 -10.49
CA ASP A 112 -3.82 4.13 -9.96
C ASP A 112 -4.27 5.08 -11.10
N PRO A 113 -4.80 6.28 -10.79
CA PRO A 113 -5.29 7.21 -11.81
C PRO A 113 -4.24 7.66 -12.82
N ASP A 114 -2.95 7.56 -12.49
CA ASP A 114 -1.82 7.99 -13.30
C ASP A 114 -1.08 6.80 -13.96
N GLY A 115 -1.59 5.58 -13.80
CA GLY A 115 -1.05 4.38 -14.44
C GLY A 115 0.06 3.68 -13.67
N TYR A 116 0.31 4.05 -12.41
CA TYR A 116 1.21 3.29 -11.54
C TYR A 116 0.56 1.96 -11.17
N MET A 117 1.32 0.87 -11.30
CA MET A 117 0.80 -0.46 -11.03
C MET A 117 0.87 -0.76 -9.53
N ILE A 118 -0.26 -1.22 -8.99
CA ILE A 118 -0.45 -1.57 -7.59
C ILE A 118 -0.80 -3.05 -7.52
N GLU A 119 -0.17 -3.76 -6.59
CA GLU A 119 -0.53 -5.12 -6.20
C GLU A 119 -1.13 -5.10 -4.79
N MET A 120 -2.23 -5.83 -4.61
CA MET A 120 -2.74 -6.22 -3.30
C MET A 120 -2.66 -7.74 -3.17
N CYS A 121 -2.00 -8.25 -2.13
CA CYS A 121 -1.84 -9.69 -1.92
C CYS A 121 -2.05 -10.12 -0.46
N ASN A 122 -2.30 -11.41 -0.24
CA ASN A 122 -2.25 -12.05 1.07
C ASN A 122 -0.91 -12.81 1.27
N CYS A 123 0.20 -12.15 0.92
CA CYS A 123 1.53 -12.76 0.87
C CYS A 123 2.04 -13.27 2.23
N ASP A 124 1.52 -12.73 3.34
CA ASP A 124 1.82 -13.20 4.70
C ASP A 124 1.36 -14.64 5.00
N ASN A 125 0.57 -15.25 4.12
CA ASN A 125 0.29 -16.68 4.16
C ASN A 125 1.57 -17.52 3.99
N ILE A 126 2.54 -17.04 3.21
CA ILE A 126 3.83 -17.71 3.02
C ILE A 126 4.81 -17.23 4.10
N PRO A 127 5.50 -18.16 4.80
CA PRO A 127 6.47 -17.79 5.82
C PRO A 127 7.65 -17.03 5.21
N ILE A 128 7.93 -15.83 5.72
CA ILE A 128 9.12 -15.06 5.31
C ILE A 128 10.36 -15.69 5.94
N VAL A 129 11.12 -16.42 5.15
CA VAL A 129 12.38 -17.05 5.56
C VAL A 129 13.56 -16.29 4.98
N ALA A 130 14.46 -15.80 5.85
CA ALA A 130 15.68 -15.16 5.40
C ALA A 130 16.61 -16.18 4.71
N ILE A 131 17.04 -15.88 3.49
CA ILE A 131 17.88 -16.78 2.69
C ILE A 131 19.34 -16.80 3.21
N SER A 132 19.78 -15.73 3.89
CA SER A 132 21.10 -15.64 4.51
C SER A 132 21.00 -15.63 6.03
N SER A 133 21.84 -16.45 6.68
CA SER A 133 21.97 -16.52 8.14
C SER A 133 22.48 -15.23 8.79
N SER A 134 22.97 -14.27 8.01
CA SER A 134 23.38 -12.95 8.50
C SER A 134 22.21 -11.99 8.77
N CYS A 135 20.99 -12.34 8.34
CA CYS A 135 19.80 -11.53 8.56
C CYS A 135 18.80 -12.30 9.44
N SER A 136 18.82 -12.02 10.75
CA SER A 136 17.84 -12.57 11.68
C SER A 136 16.53 -11.78 11.58
N LEU A 137 15.57 -12.27 10.82
CA LEU A 137 14.20 -11.76 10.88
C LEU A 137 13.59 -12.18 12.22
N LYS A 138 13.22 -11.21 13.07
CA LYS A 138 12.44 -11.50 14.27
C LYS A 138 11.02 -11.89 13.81
N PRO A 139 10.51 -13.09 14.14
CA PRO A 139 9.16 -13.48 13.75
C PRO A 139 8.15 -12.54 14.44
N LYS A 140 7.29 -11.88 13.66
CA LYS A 140 6.11 -11.21 14.21
C LYS A 140 5.04 -12.27 14.48
N PHE A 141 5.09 -12.91 15.65
CA PHE A 141 3.96 -13.72 16.12
C PHE A 141 2.79 -12.78 16.45
N VAL A 142 1.88 -12.57 15.51
CA VAL A 142 0.56 -12.01 15.82
C VAL A 142 -0.33 -13.19 16.22
N THR A 143 -0.36 -13.50 17.51
CA THR A 143 -1.34 -14.45 18.06
C THR A 143 -2.71 -13.77 18.03
N TYR A 144 -3.50 -14.04 17.00
CA TYR A 144 -4.89 -13.55 16.93
C TYR A 144 -5.75 -14.32 17.93
N ASN A 145 -5.99 -13.74 19.09
CA ASN A 145 -6.80 -14.34 20.15
C ASN A 145 -8.27 -13.88 19.98
N LYS A 146 -9.15 -14.75 19.47
CA LYS A 146 -10.56 -14.45 19.15
C LYS A 146 -11.46 -14.08 20.34
N ASN A 147 -10.93 -14.05 21.58
CA ASN A 147 -11.72 -13.95 22.81
C ASN A 147 -11.63 -12.61 23.56
N ILE A 148 -11.14 -11.54 22.94
CA ILE A 148 -11.19 -10.19 23.52
C ILE A 148 -11.89 -9.24 22.55
N MET A 149 -13.22 -9.29 22.53
CA MET A 149 -14.03 -8.15 22.11
C MET A 149 -14.63 -7.51 23.35
N PRO A 150 -14.26 -6.26 23.70
CA PRO A 150 -15.15 -5.41 24.46
C PRO A 150 -16.27 -4.97 23.53
N ILE A 151 -17.48 -5.27 23.99
CA ILE A 151 -18.75 -4.74 23.51
C ILE A 151 -18.71 -3.20 23.49
N ASP A 152 -19.24 -2.63 22.40
CA ASP A 152 -19.64 -1.23 22.17
C ASP A 152 -18.54 -0.14 22.06
N THR A 153 -18.18 0.23 20.82
CA THR A 153 -18.24 1.61 20.25
C THR A 153 -17.57 1.69 18.87
N PRO A 154 -18.09 2.47 17.90
CA PRO A 154 -17.47 2.66 16.60
C PRO A 154 -16.48 3.84 16.65
N ASN A 155 -15.19 3.56 16.60
CA ASN A 155 -14.16 4.53 16.18
C ASN A 155 -12.85 3.77 15.94
N TYR A 156 -12.66 3.29 14.71
CA TYR A 156 -11.35 2.85 14.25
C TYR A 156 -10.46 4.08 14.16
N SER A 157 -9.66 4.34 15.18
CA SER A 157 -8.62 5.37 15.12
C SER A 157 -7.36 4.78 14.50
N CYS A 158 -6.85 5.48 13.48
CA CYS A 158 -5.59 5.22 12.79
C CYS A 158 -4.41 4.96 13.75
N GLY A 159 -4.43 5.56 14.96
CA GLY A 159 -3.25 5.67 15.81
C GLY A 159 -2.81 4.41 16.56
N PHE A 160 -3.67 3.43 16.84
CA PHE A 160 -3.27 2.35 17.76
C PHE A 160 -2.36 1.29 17.12
N MET A 161 -2.71 0.78 15.94
CA MET A 161 -1.83 -0.12 15.18
C MET A 161 -0.57 0.62 14.69
N GLU A 162 -0.71 1.90 14.34
CA GLU A 162 0.37 2.78 13.92
C GLU A 162 1.43 2.97 15.02
N THR A 163 1.03 3.14 16.28
CA THR A 163 1.96 3.29 17.42
C THR A 163 2.82 2.03 17.61
N LEU A 164 2.21 0.84 17.58
CA LEU A 164 2.92 -0.42 17.77
C LEU A 164 3.87 -0.73 16.60
N MET A 165 3.51 -0.37 15.36
CA MET A 165 4.39 -0.54 14.21
C MET A 165 5.52 0.49 14.19
N MET A 166 5.25 1.76 14.51
CA MET A 166 6.26 2.81 14.59
C MET A 166 7.27 2.59 15.71
N GLU A 167 6.86 2.10 16.89
CA GLU A 167 7.79 1.78 17.98
C GLU A 167 8.78 0.68 17.58
N ASN A 168 8.32 -0.35 16.87
CA ASN A 168 9.18 -1.41 16.35
C ASN A 168 10.09 -0.91 15.22
N LEU A 169 9.57 -0.11 14.27
CA LEU A 169 10.37 0.42 13.16
C LEU A 169 11.44 1.41 13.63
N SER A 170 11.10 2.29 14.57
CA SER A 170 12.02 3.30 15.13
C SER A 170 13.13 2.65 15.95
N THR A 171 12.81 1.61 16.74
CA THR A 171 13.78 0.89 17.56
C THR A 171 14.76 0.08 16.70
N ASP A 172 14.31 -0.51 15.60
CA ASP A 172 15.18 -1.29 14.71
C ASP A 172 16.00 -0.39 13.74
N MET A 173 15.52 0.80 13.35
CA MET A 173 16.26 1.75 12.50
C MET A 173 17.36 2.54 13.23
N LEU A 174 17.25 2.76 14.55
CA LEU A 174 18.25 3.51 15.32
C LEU A 174 19.56 2.73 15.60
N ASN A 175 19.63 1.45 15.23
CA ASN A 175 20.83 0.62 15.40
C ASN A 175 21.77 0.58 14.18
N PHE A 176 21.52 1.38 13.14
CA PHE A 176 22.53 1.65 12.11
C PHE A 176 23.45 2.79 12.55
N SER A 177 24.23 2.57 13.61
CA SER A 177 25.39 3.39 13.92
C SER A 177 26.64 2.67 13.43
N PHE A 178 27.43 3.34 12.60
CA PHE A 178 28.74 2.91 12.09
C PHE A 178 29.74 2.67 13.23
#